data_AF-A8ILK7-F1
#
_entry.id   AF-A8ILK7-F1
#
_cell.length_a   1.000
_cell.length_b   1.000
_cell.length_c   1.000
_cell.angle_alpha   90.00
_cell.angle_beta   90.00
_cell.angle_gamma   90.00
#
_symmetry.space_group_name_H-M   'P 1'
#
loop_
_entity.id
_entity.type
_entity.pdbx_description
1 polymer ?
#
loop_
_entity_poly.entity_id
_entity_poly.type
_entity_poly.pdbx_seq_one_letter_code
_entity_poly.pdbx_strand_id
1 'polypeptide(L)' 'GVWNKAFGSYAADLRDEMELVRGASNEFDHAAFLKGELTPVFFGTALGNFGVDHILDGIVKWAPEITG' A
#
# COMPACT_ATOMS: atom_id res chain seq x y z
N GLY A 1 -15.69 -19.23 -2.00
CA GLY A 1 -14.64 -18.87 -1.02
C GLY A 1 -14.88 -17.47 -0.47
N VAL A 2 -14.22 -17.12 0.64
CA VAL A 2 -14.41 -15.83 1.35
C VAL A 2 -14.27 -14.62 0.41
N TRP A 3 -13.29 -14.65 -0.50
CA TRP A 3 -13.06 -13.62 -1.52
C TRP A 3 -14.24 -13.39 -2.48
N ASN A 4 -14.88 -14.46 -2.98
CA ASN A 4 -16.01 -14.32 -3.89
C ASN A 4 -17.22 -13.68 -3.19
N LYS A 5 -17.38 -13.90 -1.88
CA LYS A 5 -18.44 -13.28 -1.08
C LYS A 5 -18.18 -11.78 -0.87
N ALA A 6 -16.93 -11.38 -0.69
CA ALA A 6 -16.55 -10.00 -0.43
C ALA A 6 -16.48 -9.14 -1.71
N PHE A 7 -15.98 -9.71 -2.82
CA PHE A 7 -15.63 -8.93 -4.03
C PHE A 7 -16.40 -9.35 -5.29
N GLY A 8 -17.28 -10.36 -5.20
CA GLY A 8 -18.12 -10.79 -6.32
C GLY A 8 -17.31 -11.12 -7.57
N SER A 9 -17.69 -10.52 -8.70
CA SER A 9 -17.01 -10.71 -10.00
C SER A 9 -15.56 -10.22 -10.01
N TYR A 10 -15.20 -9.24 -9.18
CA TYR A 10 -13.84 -8.69 -9.11
C TYR A 10 -12.86 -9.61 -8.37
N ALA A 11 -13.35 -10.66 -7.72
CA ALA A 11 -12.50 -11.51 -6.89
C ALA A 11 -11.42 -12.28 -7.67
N ALA A 12 -11.64 -12.54 -8.96
CA ALA A 12 -10.64 -13.16 -9.83
C ALA A 12 -9.56 -12.15 -10.22
N ASP A 13 -9.96 -11.03 -10.83
CA ASP A 13 -9.06 -9.97 -11.27
C ASP A 13 -8.18 -9.47 -10.12
N LEU A 14 -8.74 -9.25 -8.93
CA LEU A 14 -7.98 -8.84 -7.75
C LEU A 14 -6.88 -9.83 -7.37
N ARG A 15 -7.11 -11.15 -7.50
CA ARG A 15 -6.07 -12.15 -7.21
C ARG A 15 -4.95 -12.08 -8.24
N ASP A 16 -5.31 -11.97 -9.51
CA ASP A 16 -4.33 -11.92 -10.59
C ASP A 16 -3.47 -10.65 -10.47
N GLU A 17 -4.07 -9.51 -10.16
CA GLU A 17 -3.37 -8.26 -9.85
C GLU A 17 -2.45 -8.39 -8.63
N MET A 18 -2.91 -9.04 -7.55
CA MET A 18 -2.07 -9.27 -6.37
C MET A 18 -0.84 -10.14 -6.66
N GLU A 19 -0.99 -11.19 -7.48
CA GLU A 19 0.14 -12.04 -7.87
C GLU A 19 1.14 -11.29 -8.77
N LEU A 20 0.66 -10.41 -9.66
CA LEU A 20 1.53 -9.53 -10.45
C LEU A 20 2.31 -8.56 -9.56
N VAL A 21 1.66 -7.93 -8.58
CA VAL A 21 2.35 -7.02 -7.64
C VAL A 21 3.41 -7.78 -6.85
N ARG A 22 3.09 -8.98 -6.33
CA ARG A 22 4.06 -9.82 -5.59
C ARG A 22 5.25 -10.25 -6.46
N GLY A 23 5.03 -10.55 -7.73
CA GLY A 23 6.08 -11.01 -8.63
C GLY A 23 6.96 -9.90 -9.21
N ALA A 24 6.44 -8.67 -9.31
CA ALA A 24 7.10 -7.58 -10.05
C ALA A 24 7.39 -6.32 -9.22
N SER A 25 6.91 -6.24 -7.98
CA SER A 25 7.15 -5.09 -7.09
C SER A 25 8.14 -5.44 -5.97
N ASN A 26 8.69 -4.40 -5.34
CA ASN A 26 9.58 -4.57 -4.20
C ASN A 26 8.78 -4.75 -2.90
N GLU A 27 9.28 -5.60 -2.01
CA GLU A 27 8.86 -5.56 -0.61
C GLU A 27 9.26 -4.22 0.02
N PHE A 28 8.50 -3.78 1.03
CA PHE A 28 8.81 -2.54 1.71
C PHE A 28 10.09 -2.67 2.56
N ASP A 29 11.08 -1.82 2.28
CA ASP A 29 12.31 -1.68 3.05
C ASP A 29 12.39 -0.25 3.63
N HIS A 30 12.43 -0.15 4.96
CA HIS A 30 12.43 1.14 5.64
C HIS A 30 13.73 1.93 5.43
N ALA A 31 14.88 1.26 5.32
CA ALA A 31 16.15 1.93 5.08
C ALA A 31 16.24 2.47 3.65
N ALA A 32 15.77 1.72 2.66
CA ALA A 32 15.67 2.17 1.27
C ALA A 32 14.68 3.35 1.15
N PHE A 33 13.57 3.32 1.89
CA PHE A 33 12.64 4.44 1.98
C PHE A 33 13.31 5.71 2.52
N LEU A 34 14.04 5.63 3.64
CA LEU A 34 14.72 6.78 4.22
C LEU A 34 15.84 7.35 3.33
N LYS A 35 16.41 6.51 2.44
CA LYS A 35 17.37 6.94 1.41
C LYS A 35 16.72 7.52 0.15
N GLY A 36 15.39 7.47 0.03
CA GLY A 36 14.67 7.89 -1.17
C GLY A 36 14.81 6.93 -2.35
N GLU A 37 15.23 5.68 -2.11
CA GLU A 37 15.40 4.63 -3.12
C GLU A 37 14.12 3.79 -3.30
N LEU A 38 13.21 3.86 -2.34
CA LEU A 38 11.94 3.13 -2.34
C LEU A 38 10.80 4.04 -1.87
N THR A 39 9.64 3.97 -2.54
CA THR A 39 8.45 4.75 -2.20
C THR A 39 7.28 3.81 -1.86
N PRO A 40 6.72 3.84 -0.64
CA PRO A 40 5.50 3.10 -0.33
C PRO A 40 4.31 3.69 -1.09
N VAL A 41 3.53 2.84 -1.74
CA VAL A 41 2.34 3.23 -2.52
C VAL A 41 1.07 2.88 -1.75
N PHE A 42 0.15 3.84 -1.67
CA PHE A 42 -1.17 3.67 -1.04
C PHE A 42 -2.28 3.98 -2.06
N PHE A 43 -3.39 3.26 -1.96
CA PHE A 43 -4.56 3.45 -2.82
C PHE A 43 -5.74 4.00 -2.00
N GLY A 44 -6.42 5.01 -2.52
CA GLY A 44 -7.55 5.63 -1.84
C GLY A 44 -8.16 6.81 -2.60
N THR A 45 -9.08 7.52 -1.95
CA THR A 45 -9.65 8.77 -2.44
C THR A 45 -9.70 9.80 -1.31
N ALA A 46 -9.01 10.92 -1.50
CA ALA A 46 -9.02 12.02 -0.53
C ALA A 46 -10.42 12.65 -0.42
N LEU A 47 -11.11 12.85 -1.54
CA LEU A 47 -12.46 13.44 -1.55
C LEU A 47 -13.48 12.55 -0.85
N GLY A 48 -13.36 11.22 -1.00
CA GLY A 48 -14.20 10.25 -0.30
C GLY A 48 -13.72 9.90 1.11
N ASN A 49 -12.63 10.52 1.57
CA ASN A 49 -11.97 10.23 2.85
C ASN A 49 -11.71 8.72 3.07
N PHE A 50 -11.22 8.03 2.04
CA PHE A 50 -10.95 6.58 2.07
C PHE A 50 -9.45 6.33 1.84
N GLY A 51 -8.82 5.59 2.75
CA GLY A 51 -7.38 5.24 2.70
C GLY A 51 -6.43 6.33 3.17
N VAL A 52 -6.96 7.48 3.61
CA VAL A 52 -6.17 8.62 4.13
C VAL A 52 -5.52 8.25 5.46
N ASP A 53 -6.23 7.51 6.30
CA ASP A 53 -5.74 6.97 7.57
C ASP A 53 -4.51 6.08 7.38
N HIS A 54 -4.51 5.18 6.39
CA HIS A 54 -3.36 4.33 6.10
C HIS A 54 -2.10 5.13 5.75
N ILE A 55 -2.26 6.21 4.99
CA ILE A 55 -1.15 7.11 4.65
C ILE A 55 -0.63 7.82 5.90
N LEU A 56 -1.53 8.35 6.73
CA LEU A 56 -1.16 9.04 7.96
C LEU A 56 -0.43 8.11 8.95
N ASP A 57 -0.92 6.89 9.13
CA ASP A 57 -0.28 5.88 9.96
C ASP A 57 1.11 5.52 9.43
N GLY A 58 1.24 5.36 8.11
CA GLY A 58 2.52 5.12 7.45
C GLY A 58 3.52 6.26 7.66
N ILE A 59 3.06 7.51 7.56
CA ILE A 59 3.88 8.70 7.81
C ILE A 59 4.36 8.71 9.26
N VAL A 60 3.46 8.55 10.24
CA VAL A 60 3.81 8.53 11.67
C VAL A 60 4.81 7.41 11.97
N LYS A 61 4.66 6.25 11.33
CA LYS A 61 5.49 5.08 11.59
C LYS A 61 6.86 5.12 10.93
N TRP A 62 6.96 5.67 9.71
CA TRP A 62 8.13 5.48 8.86
C TRP A 62 8.86 6.74 8.48
N ALA A 63 8.22 7.91 8.54
CA ALA A 63 8.85 9.17 8.17
C ALA A 63 10.11 9.40 9.03
N PRO A 64 11.16 10.02 8.45
CA PRO A 64 12.34 10.40 9.22
C PRO A 64 11.94 11.34 10.35
N GLU A 65 12.49 11.12 11.53
CA GLU A 65 12.39 12.11 12.60
C GLU A 65 13.10 13.39 12.17
N ILE A 66 12.50 14.54 12.49
CA ILE A 66 13.16 15.82 12.33
C ILE A 66 14.34 15.83 13.30
N THR A 67 15.53 15.53 12.77
CA THR A 67 16.78 15.65 13.50
C THR A 67 17.23 17.10 13.35
N GLY A 68 17.27 17.81 14.48
CA GLY A 68 17.88 19.14 14.59
C GLY A 68 19.39 19.07 14.63
#